data_AF-A0A2R3N1S2-F1
#
_entry.id   AF-A0A2R3N1S2-F1
#
_cell.length_a   1.000
_cell.length_b   1.000
_cell.length_c   1.000
_cell.angle_alpha   90.00
_cell.angle_beta   90.00
_cell.angle_gamma   90.00
#
_symmetry.space_group_name_H-M   'P 1'
#
loop_
_entity.id
_entity.type
_entity.pdbx_description
1 polymer ?
#
loop_
_entity_poly.entity_id
_entity_poly.type
_entity_poly.pdbx_seq_one_letter_code
_entity_poly.pdbx_strand_id
1 'polypeptide(L)'
;MRKLDYAFWATITAAGIVIISIFVVSFYLDHLGEFPLKGTYQGELFSPANGLYNISFNDALQINFYSPVTGEHFSGIATRMNKNKYNLDFGSFQAFGELTAKKELQLSMHGQNYLFLKKENFPIWEAGYEPIWAKEKGM
;
A
#
# COMPACT_ATOMS: atom_id res chain seq x y z
N MET A 1 -51.32 -23.40 18.13
CA MET A 1 -50.91 -21.98 18.07
C MET A 1 -49.45 -21.76 18.46
N ARG A 2 -48.93 -22.24 19.60
CA ARG A 2 -47.55 -21.96 20.07
C ARG A 2 -46.38 -22.26 19.11
N LYS A 3 -46.46 -23.29 18.24
CA LYS A 3 -45.38 -23.65 17.30
C LYS A 3 -45.28 -22.68 16.10
N LEU A 4 -46.40 -22.11 15.67
CA LEU A 4 -46.45 -21.15 14.56
C LEU A 4 -45.84 -19.81 14.97
N ASP A 5 -46.11 -19.40 16.22
CA ASP A 5 -45.52 -18.19 16.80
C ASP A 5 -44.00 -18.36 16.94
N TYR A 6 -43.54 -19.51 17.43
CA TYR A 6 -42.10 -19.78 17.58
C TYR A 6 -41.35 -19.78 16.25
N ALA A 7 -41.93 -20.38 15.21
CA ALA A 7 -41.36 -20.35 13.86
C ALA A 7 -41.28 -18.92 13.30
N PHE A 8 -42.33 -18.13 13.49
CA PHE A 8 -42.39 -16.73 13.05
C PHE A 8 -41.34 -15.85 13.77
N TRP A 9 -41.25 -15.94 15.09
CA TRP A 9 -40.24 -15.22 15.88
C TRP A 9 -38.81 -15.66 15.54
N ALA A 10 -38.59 -16.94 15.26
CA ALA A 10 -37.31 -17.45 14.82
C ALA A 10 -36.90 -16.89 13.44
N THR A 11 -37.83 -16.78 12.49
CA THR A 11 -37.57 -16.17 11.18
C THR A 11 -37.22 -14.69 11.29
N ILE A 12 -37.95 -13.92 12.11
CA ILE A 12 -37.65 -12.50 12.35
C ILE A 12 -36.26 -12.34 12.96
N THR A 13 -35.93 -13.16 13.96
CA THR A 13 -34.63 -13.12 14.64
C THR A 13 -33.49 -13.46 13.67
N ALA A 14 -33.66 -14.49 12.85
CA ALA A 14 -32.66 -14.87 11.84
C ALA A 14 -32.45 -13.76 10.80
N ALA A 15 -33.52 -13.15 10.30
CA ALA A 15 -33.44 -12.03 9.38
C ALA A 15 -32.72 -10.83 10.01
N GLY A 16 -33.02 -10.51 11.27
CA GLY A 16 -32.33 -9.47 12.03
C GLY A 16 -30.82 -9.73 12.17
N ILE A 17 -30.42 -10.96 12.50
CA ILE A 17 -29.01 -11.35 12.60
C ILE A 17 -28.29 -11.19 11.26
N VAL A 18 -28.91 -11.60 10.16
CA VAL A 18 -28.33 -11.45 8.81
C VAL A 18 -28.10 -9.98 8.47
N ILE A 19 -29.08 -9.11 8.72
CA ILE A 19 -28.97 -7.67 8.44
C ILE A 19 -27.86 -7.04 9.28
N ILE A 20 -27.81 -7.34 10.58
CA ILE A 20 -26.75 -6.85 11.47
C ILE A 20 -25.38 -7.33 11.01
N SER A 21 -25.26 -8.60 10.61
CA SER A 21 -24.00 -9.18 10.13
C SER A 21 -23.52 -8.48 8.84
N ILE A 22 -24.42 -8.18 7.90
CA ILE A 22 -24.09 -7.41 6.69
C ILE A 22 -23.60 -6.02 7.08
N PHE A 23 -24.30 -5.32 7.98
CA PHE A 23 -23.90 -3.99 8.44
C PHE A 23 -22.52 -4.00 9.10
N VAL A 24 -22.24 -4.98 9.97
CA VAL A 24 -20.93 -5.13 10.64
C VAL A 24 -19.83 -5.40 9.62
N VAL A 25 -20.06 -6.27 8.64
CA VAL A 25 -19.07 -6.57 7.58
C VAL A 25 -18.82 -5.34 6.70
N SER A 26 -19.87 -4.64 6.26
CA SER A 26 -19.74 -3.41 5.46
C SER A 26 -19.02 -2.31 6.23
N PHE A 27 -19.38 -2.10 7.49
CA PHE A 27 -18.72 -1.14 8.38
C PHE A 27 -17.24 -1.50 8.59
N TYR A 28 -16.94 -2.77 8.81
CA TYR A 28 -15.57 -3.26 8.96
C TYR A 28 -14.74 -3.08 7.69
N LEU A 29 -15.32 -3.33 6.50
CA LEU A 29 -14.66 -3.10 5.22
C LEU A 29 -14.39 -1.61 4.97
N ASP A 30 -15.32 -0.73 5.36
CA ASP A 30 -15.11 0.73 5.30
C ASP A 30 -14.07 1.22 6.32
N HIS A 31 -13.90 0.49 7.43
CA HIS A 31 -12.90 0.80 8.47
C HIS A 31 -11.57 0.06 8.30
N LEU A 32 -11.38 -0.72 7.22
CA LEU A 32 -10.03 -1.08 6.78
C LEU A 32 -9.30 0.24 6.52
N GLY A 33 -8.40 0.58 7.45
CA GLY A 33 -7.86 1.92 7.59
C GLY A 33 -7.30 2.47 6.28
N GLU A 34 -7.46 3.78 6.08
CA GLU A 34 -6.65 4.46 5.08
C GLU A 34 -5.21 4.45 5.57
N PHE A 35 -4.33 3.80 4.81
CA PHE A 35 -2.91 3.82 5.11
C PHE A 35 -2.29 4.88 4.22
N PRO A 36 -1.80 6.00 4.79
CA PRO A 36 -1.08 6.98 3.99
C PRO A 36 0.20 6.33 3.45
N LEU A 37 0.45 6.49 2.15
CA LEU A 37 1.68 6.04 1.50
C LEU A 37 2.83 6.96 1.93
N LYS A 38 3.54 6.53 2.98
CA LYS A 38 4.64 7.28 3.59
C LYS A 38 5.71 6.37 4.17
N GLY A 39 6.95 6.85 4.16
CA GLY A 39 8.10 6.15 4.71
C GLY A 39 8.76 5.22 3.69
N THR A 40 9.57 4.28 4.18
CA THR A 40 10.40 3.40 3.36
C THR A 40 9.88 1.97 3.41
N TYR A 41 9.85 1.32 2.25
CA TYR A 41 9.40 -0.04 2.02
C TYR A 41 10.53 -0.81 1.34
N GLN A 42 10.76 -2.06 1.74
CA GLN A 42 11.85 -2.89 1.21
C GLN A 42 11.33 -4.22 0.68
N GLY A 43 11.81 -4.64 -0.48
CA GLY A 43 11.39 -5.87 -1.15
C GLY A 43 12.35 -6.25 -2.27
N GLU A 44 12.26 -7.47 -2.76
CA GLU A 44 13.08 -7.96 -3.87
C GLU A 44 12.29 -7.87 -5.18
N LEU A 45 12.92 -7.38 -6.25
CA LEU A 45 12.38 -7.46 -7.60
C LEU A 45 13.03 -8.65 -8.34
N PHE A 46 12.28 -9.25 -9.27
CA PHE A 46 12.70 -10.25 -10.28
C PHE A 46 14.05 -10.99 -10.05
N SER A 47 13.94 -12.28 -9.70
CA SER A 47 15.03 -13.27 -9.62
C SER A 47 16.08 -12.99 -8.54
N PRO A 48 16.47 -13.98 -7.71
CA PRO A 48 17.38 -13.80 -6.56
C PRO A 48 18.79 -13.29 -6.91
N ALA A 49 19.09 -13.07 -8.19
CA ALA A 49 20.32 -12.46 -8.66
C ALA A 49 20.34 -10.91 -8.53
N ASN A 50 19.19 -10.25 -8.43
CA ASN A 50 19.09 -8.80 -8.57
C ASN A 50 18.46 -8.11 -7.36
N GLY A 51 19.19 -8.08 -6.25
CA GLY A 51 19.14 -7.01 -5.24
C GLY A 51 17.86 -6.78 -4.42
N LEU A 52 18.04 -6.53 -3.13
CA LEU A 52 17.01 -5.92 -2.29
C LEU A 52 16.78 -4.48 -2.74
N TYR A 53 15.55 -4.07 -3.05
CA TYR A 53 15.23 -2.69 -3.39
C TYR A 53 14.49 -1.99 -2.25
N ASN A 54 14.73 -0.69 -2.13
CA ASN A 54 14.02 0.20 -1.23
C ASN A 54 13.18 1.18 -2.05
N ILE A 55 11.91 1.32 -1.69
CA ILE A 55 10.99 2.35 -2.20
C ILE A 55 10.67 3.28 -1.06
N SER A 56 10.87 4.57 -1.25
CA SER A 56 10.59 5.57 -0.23
C SER A 56 9.65 6.63 -0.74
N PHE A 57 8.77 7.07 0.16
CA PHE A 57 7.72 8.04 -0.12
C PHE A 57 7.78 9.18 0.89
N ASN A 58 7.81 10.42 0.40
CA ASN A 58 7.71 11.61 1.25
C ASN A 58 6.28 12.17 1.28
N ASP A 59 6.06 13.22 2.09
CA ASP A 59 4.73 13.82 2.27
C ASP A 59 4.18 14.48 0.99
N ALA A 60 5.05 14.83 0.04
CA ALA A 60 4.68 15.36 -1.27
C ALA A 60 4.43 14.25 -2.32
N LEU A 61 4.36 12.97 -1.90
CA LEU A 61 4.21 11.80 -2.76
C LEU A 61 5.33 11.65 -3.80
N GLN A 62 6.51 12.22 -3.55
CA GLN A 62 7.69 11.89 -4.34
C GLN A 62 8.17 10.50 -3.96
N ILE A 63 8.51 9.71 -4.98
CA ILE A 63 8.96 8.33 -4.84
C ILE A 63 10.44 8.27 -5.18
N ASN A 64 11.22 7.54 -4.39
CA ASN A 64 12.57 7.13 -4.77
C ASN A 64 12.71 5.62 -4.65
N PHE A 65 13.26 5.01 -5.68
CA PHE A 65 13.58 3.60 -5.81
C PHE A 65 15.10 3.44 -5.78
N TYR A 66 15.63 2.54 -4.95
CA TYR A 66 17.08 2.35 -4.77
C TYR A 66 17.46 0.90 -4.51
N SER A 67 18.51 0.41 -5.18
CA SER A 67 19.18 -0.85 -4.88
C SER A 67 20.56 -0.61 -4.24
N PRO A 68 20.79 -0.97 -2.98
CA PRO A 68 22.13 -0.98 -2.41
C PRO A 68 23.05 -2.03 -3.02
N VAL A 69 22.49 -3.03 -3.74
CA VAL A 69 23.28 -4.09 -4.37
C VAL A 69 23.80 -3.66 -5.73
N THR A 70 22.95 -3.04 -6.56
CA THR A 70 23.30 -2.62 -7.92
C THR A 70 23.71 -1.16 -8.02
N GLY A 71 23.38 -0.33 -7.01
CA GLY A 71 23.57 1.12 -7.04
C GLY A 71 22.55 1.87 -7.89
N GLU A 72 21.59 1.17 -8.50
CA GLU A 72 20.56 1.76 -9.35
C GLU A 72 19.60 2.63 -8.54
N HIS A 73 19.23 3.77 -9.12
CA HIS A 73 18.27 4.70 -8.55
C HIS A 73 17.29 5.22 -9.60
N PHE A 74 16.03 5.34 -9.20
CA PHE A 74 14.97 5.94 -10.01
C PHE A 74 14.11 6.84 -9.11
N SER A 75 13.74 8.02 -9.61
CA SER A 75 12.89 8.95 -8.89
C SER A 75 11.63 9.19 -9.68
N GLY A 76 10.54 9.47 -8.98
CA GLY A 76 9.22 9.56 -9.58
C GLY A 76 8.20 10.23 -8.69
N ILE A 77 6.94 10.14 -9.10
CA ILE A 77 5.80 10.75 -8.42
C ILE A 77 4.70 9.69 -8.24
N ALA A 78 4.16 9.60 -7.03
CA ALA A 78 2.99 8.80 -6.73
C ALA A 78 1.74 9.66 -6.87
N THR A 79 0.76 9.18 -7.64
CA THR A 79 -0.57 9.78 -7.72
C THR A 79 -1.59 8.84 -7.12
N ARG A 80 -2.34 9.30 -6.10
CA ARG A 80 -3.39 8.49 -5.48
C ARG A 80 -4.53 8.26 -6.47
N MET A 81 -4.86 7.00 -6.72
CA MET A 81 -5.99 6.59 -7.56
C MET A 81 -7.24 6.30 -6.72
N ASN A 82 -7.08 5.62 -5.58
CA ASN A 82 -8.15 5.36 -4.62
C ASN A 82 -7.64 5.29 -3.17
N LYS A 83 -8.51 4.88 -2.23
CA LYS A 83 -8.25 4.73 -0.79
C LYS A 83 -6.85 4.16 -0.44
N ASN A 84 -6.34 3.16 -1.15
CA ASN A 84 -5.01 2.56 -0.91
C ASN A 84 -4.23 2.24 -2.19
N LYS A 85 -4.69 2.73 -3.35
CA LYS A 85 -4.09 2.46 -4.66
C LYS A 85 -3.45 3.71 -5.25
N TYR A 86 -2.27 3.54 -5.84
CA TYR A 86 -1.43 4.61 -6.34
C TYR A 86 -0.86 4.24 -7.70
N ASN A 87 -0.83 5.20 -8.61
CA ASN A 87 -0.03 5.13 -9.83
C ASN A 87 1.35 5.68 -9.52
N LEU A 88 2.41 4.92 -9.82
CA LEU A 88 3.79 5.29 -9.58
C LEU A 88 4.45 5.57 -10.93
N ASP A 89 4.78 6.84 -11.18
CA ASP A 89 5.37 7.29 -12.43
C ASP A 89 6.84 7.65 -12.21
N PHE A 90 7.74 6.90 -12.86
CA PHE A 90 9.20 7.12 -12.83
C PHE A 90 9.72 7.79 -14.11
N GLY A 91 8.83 8.31 -14.96
CA GLY A 91 9.14 8.96 -16.23
C GLY A 91 9.43 7.97 -17.36
N SER A 92 10.35 7.02 -17.15
CA SER A 92 10.69 5.99 -18.13
C SER A 92 9.81 4.75 -18.05
N PHE A 93 9.17 4.51 -16.90
CA PHE A 93 8.22 3.41 -16.70
C PHE A 93 7.16 3.77 -15.65
N GLN A 94 6.06 3.02 -15.68
CA GLN A 94 4.97 3.14 -14.72
C GLN A 94 4.74 1.82 -13.99
N ALA A 95 4.35 1.92 -12.72
CA ALA A 95 3.97 0.78 -11.90
C ALA A 95 2.73 1.11 -11.06
N PHE A 96 2.01 0.08 -10.61
CA PHE A 96 0.85 0.25 -9.73
C PHE A 96 1.19 -0.18 -8.31
N GLY A 97 0.89 0.65 -7.32
CA GLY A 97 1.10 0.37 -5.90
C GLY A 97 -0.22 0.21 -5.15
N GLU A 98 -0.36 -0.83 -4.34
CA GLU A 98 -1.49 -1.05 -3.44
C GLU A 98 -1.01 -1.29 -2.00
N LEU A 99 -1.53 -0.52 -1.05
CA LEU A 99 -1.26 -0.74 0.37
C LEU A 99 -2.24 -1.76 0.95
N THR A 100 -1.71 -2.84 1.50
CA THR A 100 -2.49 -3.90 2.13
C THR A 100 -2.88 -3.52 3.56
N ALA A 101 -3.85 -4.24 4.13
CA ALA A 101 -4.26 -4.08 5.53
C ALA A 101 -3.12 -4.29 6.55
N LYS A 102 -2.03 -4.96 6.15
CA LYS A 102 -0.83 -5.18 6.95
C LYS A 102 0.22 -4.07 6.82
N LYS A 103 -0.12 -2.96 6.16
CA LYS A 103 0.81 -1.87 5.80
C LYS A 103 1.95 -2.34 4.88
N GLU A 104 1.73 -3.39 4.10
CA GLU A 104 2.66 -3.83 3.06
C GLU A 104 2.33 -3.09 1.77
N LEU A 105 3.33 -2.85 0.92
CA LEU A 105 3.15 -2.30 -0.41
C LEU A 105 3.27 -3.41 -1.43
N GLN A 106 2.17 -3.69 -2.13
CA GLN A 106 2.19 -4.55 -3.30
C GLN A 106 2.44 -3.69 -4.54
N LEU A 107 3.51 -3.97 -5.26
CA LEU A 107 3.91 -3.29 -6.48
C LEU A 107 3.65 -4.20 -7.69
N SER A 108 2.80 -3.78 -8.61
CA SER A 108 2.54 -4.47 -9.87
C SER A 108 3.30 -3.81 -11.02
N MET A 109 4.23 -4.55 -11.64
CA MET A 109 5.09 -4.07 -12.72
C MET A 109 5.33 -5.19 -13.74
N HIS A 110 5.22 -4.88 -15.04
CA HIS A 110 5.41 -5.84 -16.14
C HIS A 110 4.61 -7.17 -16.00
N GLY A 111 3.39 -7.10 -15.46
CA GLY A 111 2.53 -8.27 -15.26
C GLY A 111 2.91 -9.15 -14.06
N GLN A 112 3.85 -8.71 -13.22
CA GLN A 112 4.24 -9.38 -11.99
C GLN A 112 3.93 -8.52 -10.75
N ASN A 113 3.79 -9.19 -9.61
CA ASN A 113 3.50 -8.56 -8.33
C ASN A 113 4.67 -8.78 -7.36
N TYR A 114 5.14 -7.68 -6.77
CA TYR A 114 6.21 -7.66 -5.77
C TYR A 114 5.66 -7.20 -4.44
N LEU A 115 6.12 -7.82 -3.37
CA LEU A 115 5.74 -7.43 -2.03
C LEU A 115 6.89 -6.68 -1.38
N PHE A 116 6.60 -5.47 -0.92
CA PHE A 116 7.52 -4.64 -0.16
C PHE A 116 6.98 -4.48 1.26
N LEU A 117 7.82 -4.78 2.24
CA LEU A 117 7.49 -4.65 3.65
C LEU A 117 7.86 -3.26 4.14
N LYS A 118 6.97 -2.64 4.93
CA LYS A 118 7.26 -1.35 5.54
C LYS A 118 8.41 -1.49 6.53
N LYS A 119 9.46 -0.72 6.33
CA LYS A 119 10.58 -0.64 7.28
C LYS A 119 10.20 0.36 8.36
N GLU A 120 10.22 -0.08 9.62
CA GLU A 120 10.08 0.85 10.74
C GLU A 120 11.33 1.73 10.79
N ASN A 121 11.17 2.99 10.39
CA ASN A 121 12.14 4.08 10.52
C ASN A 121 13.58 3.78 10.05
N PHE A 122 13.82 3.88 8.75
CA PHE A 122 15.13 4.34 8.27
C PHE A 122 14.94 5.62 7.45
N PRO A 123 15.47 6.76 7.91
CA PRO A 123 15.47 7.96 7.10
C PRO A 123 16.36 7.81 5.87
N ILE A 124 15.85 8.24 4.73
CA ILE A 124 16.52 8.14 3.41
C ILE A 124 17.87 8.89 3.43
N TRP A 125 18.00 9.93 4.25
CA TRP A 125 19.23 10.72 4.40
C TRP A 125 20.39 9.95 5.04
N GLU A 126 20.12 8.90 5.83
CA GLU A 126 21.18 8.08 6.42
C GLU A 126 21.84 7.14 5.39
N ALA A 127 21.20 6.94 4.22
CA ALA A 127 21.76 6.20 3.10
C ALA A 127 22.58 7.08 2.12
N GLY A 128 22.78 8.38 2.42
CA GLY A 128 23.57 9.29 1.59
C GLY A 128 22.86 9.80 0.31
N TYR A 129 21.55 9.59 0.18
CA TYR A 129 20.77 10.08 -0.96
C TYR A 129 20.11 11.42 -0.59
N GLU A 130 20.71 12.52 -1.05
CA GLU A 130 20.06 13.82 -0.99
C GLU A 130 18.87 13.86 -1.96
N PRO A 131 17.71 14.38 -1.54
CA PRO A 131 16.59 14.59 -2.45
C PRO A 131 16.97 15.59 -3.55
N ILE A 132 16.48 15.37 -4.78
CA ILE A 132 16.84 16.15 -5.98
C ILE A 132 16.61 17.67 -5.78
N TRP A 133 15.59 18.06 -5.01
CA TRP A 133 15.31 19.48 -4.71
C TRP A 133 16.35 20.15 -3.79
N ALA A 134 17.19 19.38 -3.09
CA ALA A 134 18.31 19.91 -2.31
C ALA A 134 19.48 20.32 -3.23
N LYS A 135 19.66 19.67 -4.39
CA LYS A 135 20.67 20.06 -5.38
C LYS A 135 20.34 21.37 -6.09
N GLU A 136 19.05 21.64 -6.33
CA GLU A 136 18.61 22.83 -7.06
C GLU A 136 18.63 24.12 -6.21
N LYS A 137 18.70 24.03 -4.88
CA LYS A 137 18.84 25.19 -3.98
C LYS A 137 20.29 25.53 -3.59
N GLY A 138 21.26 24.74 -4.08
CA GLY A 138 22.68 24.89 -3.78
C GLY A 138 23.53 25.46 -4.93
N MET A 139 22.90 26.02 -5.97
CA MET A 139 23.58 26.76 -7.05
C MET A 139 23.20 28.23 -7.03
#